data_AF-A0A537M193-F1
#
_entry.id   AF-A0A537M193-F1
#
_cell.length_a   1.000
_cell.length_b   1.000
_cell.length_c   1.000
_cell.angle_alpha   90.00
_cell.angle_beta   90.00
_cell.angle_gamma   90.00
#
_symmetry.space_group_name_H-M   'P 1'
#
loop_
_entity.id
_entity.type
_entity.pdbx_description
1 polymer ?
#
loop_
_entity_poly.entity_id
_entity_poly.type
_entity_poly.pdbx_seq_one_letter_code
_entity_poly.pdbx_strand_id
1 'polypeptide(L)'
;MLSSAPLEAGPEALAEAKAYLRVEGTGEDPLIGRLVGSAAELCEQFTGQVLIRRDFEDVIPAASAWTRLGAGPVRAIAGFETAPTTGEPETLGGDLYAVDIDAMGDGWVRLTTPRAGRVRVRFEAGI
;
A
#
# COMPACT_ATOMS: atom_id res chain seq x y z
N MET A 1 10.54 -2.86 1.36
CA MET A 1 10.28 -1.65 2.14
C MET A 1 8.97 -1.18 1.59
N LEU A 2 7.95 -1.38 2.41
CA LEU A 2 6.58 -1.05 2.08
C LEU A 2 6.37 0.46 2.27
N SER A 3 5.67 1.08 1.33
CA SER A 3 5.32 2.49 1.35
C SER A 3 3.96 2.72 0.69
N SER A 4 3.20 3.69 1.20
CA SER A 4 2.00 4.24 0.57
C SER A 4 1.94 5.75 0.82
N ALA A 5 1.03 6.45 0.16
CA ALA A 5 0.68 7.79 0.58
C ALA A 5 0.12 7.76 2.02
N PRO A 6 0.33 8.83 2.83
CA PRO A 6 -0.32 8.99 4.12
C PRO A 6 -1.84 8.97 3.98
N LEU A 7 -2.54 8.54 5.03
CA LEU A 7 -4.00 8.57 5.04
C LEU A 7 -4.49 9.98 5.36
N GLU A 8 -5.16 10.60 4.40
CA GLU A 8 -5.81 11.89 4.59
C GLU A 8 -7.33 11.70 4.73
N ALA A 9 -7.91 12.40 5.69
CA ALA A 9 -9.36 12.36 5.89
C ALA A 9 -10.07 12.98 4.69
N GLY A 10 -10.93 12.20 4.05
CA GLY A 10 -11.88 12.74 3.07
C GLY A 10 -12.86 13.72 3.70
N PRO A 11 -13.51 14.57 2.89
CA PRO A 11 -14.46 15.58 3.39
C PRO A 11 -15.63 14.98 4.16
N GLU A 12 -16.08 13.78 3.79
CA GLU A 12 -17.15 13.05 4.49
C GLU A 12 -16.71 12.58 5.88
N ALA A 13 -15.55 11.93 5.98
CA ALA A 13 -14.99 11.48 7.26
C ALA A 13 -14.71 12.66 8.21
N LEU A 14 -14.24 13.79 7.66
CA LEU A 14 -14.05 15.01 8.43
C LEU A 14 -15.39 15.57 8.94
N ALA A 15 -16.42 15.62 8.10
CA ALA A 15 -17.75 16.08 8.50
C ALA A 15 -18.36 15.18 9.59
N GLU A 16 -18.23 13.85 9.46
CA GLU A 16 -18.69 12.90 10.48
C GLU A 16 -17.92 13.05 11.80
N ALA A 17 -16.60 13.18 11.75
CA ALA A 17 -15.78 13.42 12.94
C ALA A 17 -16.18 14.71 13.66
N LYS A 18 -16.44 15.80 12.90
CA LYS A 18 -16.93 17.07 13.46
C LYS A 18 -18.30 16.92 14.09
N ALA A 19 -19.22 16.21 13.44
CA ALA A 19 -20.55 15.95 14.00
C ALA A 19 -20.46 15.16 15.32
N TYR A 20 -19.61 14.14 15.38
CA TYR A 20 -19.35 13.37 16.59
C TYR A 20 -18.78 14.23 17.72
N LEU A 21 -17.82 15.11 17.40
CA LEU A 21 -17.18 16.02 18.35
C LEU A 21 -18.00 17.28 18.67
N ARG A 22 -19.13 17.48 17.99
CA ARG A 22 -19.99 18.69 18.07
C ARG A 22 -19.24 19.98 17.73
N VAL A 23 -18.42 19.95 16.68
CA VAL A 23 -17.67 21.10 16.16
C VAL A 23 -18.40 21.68 14.95
N GLU A 24 -18.86 22.93 15.06
CA GLU A 24 -19.65 23.60 14.00
C GLU A 24 -18.79 24.47 13.06
N GLY A 25 -17.64 24.97 13.52
CA GLY A 25 -16.73 25.82 12.74
C GLY A 25 -15.68 25.04 11.93
N THR A 26 -14.87 25.73 11.13
CA THR A 26 -13.84 25.12 10.28
C THR A 26 -12.40 25.30 10.78
N GLY A 27 -12.20 26.02 11.88
CA GLY A 27 -10.86 26.33 12.41
C GLY A 27 -10.06 25.09 12.82
N GLU A 28 -10.74 24.03 13.24
CA GLU A 28 -10.13 22.77 13.68
C GLU A 28 -10.04 21.72 12.55
N ASP A 29 -10.54 22.01 11.35
CA ASP A 29 -10.60 21.05 10.25
C ASP A 29 -9.24 20.43 9.91
N PRO A 30 -8.12 21.20 9.84
CA PRO A 30 -6.81 20.62 9.60
C PRO A 30 -6.33 19.69 10.73
N LEU A 31 -6.68 20.00 11.98
CA LEU A 31 -6.31 19.16 13.13
C LEU A 31 -7.13 17.87 13.14
N ILE A 32 -8.46 17.99 13.03
CA ILE A 32 -9.37 16.84 13.01
C ILE A 32 -9.04 15.93 11.83
N GLY A 33 -8.76 16.49 10.65
CA GLY A 33 -8.35 15.70 9.48
C GLY A 33 -7.08 14.88 9.72
N ARG A 34 -6.04 15.47 10.34
CA ARG A 34 -4.83 14.72 10.72
C ARG A 34 -5.11 13.66 11.78
N LEU A 35 -5.97 13.94 12.77
CA LEU A 35 -6.34 12.96 13.79
C LEU A 35 -7.06 11.75 13.20
N VAL A 36 -7.97 11.98 12.25
CA VAL A 36 -8.67 10.91 11.52
C VAL A 36 -7.68 10.09 10.69
N GLY A 37 -6.76 10.74 9.97
CA GLY A 37 -5.69 10.07 9.23
C GLY A 37 -4.83 9.17 10.11
N SER A 38 -4.29 9.72 11.21
CA SER A 38 -3.50 8.96 12.18
C SER A 38 -4.29 7.81 12.82
N ALA A 39 -5.58 8.03 13.13
CA ALA A 39 -6.43 6.97 13.68
C ALA A 39 -6.62 5.83 12.68
N ALA A 40 -6.83 6.15 11.40
CA ALA A 40 -6.94 5.15 10.35
C ALA A 40 -5.64 4.34 10.19
N GLU A 41 -4.47 5.00 10.19
CA GLU A 41 -3.17 4.32 10.15
C GLU A 41 -2.98 3.38 11.35
N LEU A 42 -3.35 3.81 12.55
CA LEU A 42 -3.30 2.98 13.76
C LEU A 42 -4.26 1.79 13.68
N CYS A 43 -5.46 1.96 13.13
CA CYS A 43 -6.41 0.88 12.92
C CYS A 43 -5.85 -0.18 11.95
N GLU A 44 -5.22 0.23 10.86
CA GLU A 44 -4.59 -0.69 9.91
C GLU A 44 -3.40 -1.43 10.54
N GLN A 45 -2.55 -0.73 11.30
CA GLN A 45 -1.45 -1.36 12.04
C GLN A 45 -1.96 -2.38 13.08
N PHE A 46 -3.05 -2.05 13.78
CA PHE A 46 -3.64 -2.91 14.80
C PHE A 46 -4.28 -4.18 14.19
N THR A 47 -5.01 -4.01 13.10
CA THR A 47 -5.69 -5.12 12.42
C THR A 47 -4.75 -5.94 11.54
N GLY A 48 -3.61 -5.38 11.14
CA GLY A 48 -2.73 -5.97 10.14
C GLY A 48 -3.34 -5.99 8.73
N GLN A 49 -4.37 -5.18 8.49
CA GLN A 49 -5.10 -5.10 7.23
C GLN A 49 -5.14 -3.66 6.72
N VAL A 50 -5.04 -3.50 5.41
CA VAL A 50 -5.37 -2.25 4.73
C VAL A 50 -6.89 -2.15 4.66
N LEU A 51 -7.45 -1.15 5.32
CA LEU A 51 -8.89 -0.92 5.38
C LEU A 51 -9.33 0.00 4.25
N ILE A 52 -8.52 1.02 3.94
CA ILE A 52 -8.81 2.01 2.89
C ILE A 52 -8.00 1.67 1.64
N ARG A 53 -8.72 1.35 0.56
CA ARG A 53 -8.14 0.98 -0.73
C ARG A 53 -7.24 2.06 -1.32
N ARG A 54 -5.99 1.69 -1.61
CA ARG A 54 -4.99 2.59 -2.19
C ARG A 54 -3.80 1.84 -2.77
N ASP A 55 -2.95 2.60 -3.45
CA ASP A 55 -1.69 2.12 -4.01
C ASP A 55 -0.58 2.00 -2.97
N PHE A 56 0.22 0.95 -3.14
CA PHE A 56 1.39 0.63 -2.34
C PHE A 56 2.58 0.33 -3.27
N GLU A 57 3.77 0.63 -2.74
CA GLU A 57 5.03 0.16 -3.28
C GLU A 57 5.72 -0.73 -2.24
N ASP A 58 6.18 -1.92 -2.64
CA ASP A 58 7.03 -2.75 -1.78
C ASP A 58 8.34 -3.12 -2.46
N VAL A 59 9.44 -2.71 -1.84
CA VAL A 59 10.80 -3.06 -2.27
C VAL A 59 11.25 -4.37 -1.63
N ILE A 60 11.15 -5.49 -2.34
CA ILE A 60 11.45 -6.84 -1.86
C ILE A 60 12.71 -7.43 -2.51
N PRO A 61 13.34 -8.47 -1.93
CA PRO A 61 14.43 -9.19 -2.60
C PRO A 61 13.99 -9.76 -3.95
N ALA A 62 14.87 -9.66 -4.95
CA ALA A 62 14.68 -10.37 -6.20
C ALA A 62 14.87 -11.87 -5.94
N ALA A 63 13.79 -12.66 -6.03
CA ALA A 63 13.80 -14.08 -5.72
C ALA A 63 12.97 -14.89 -6.72
N SER A 64 13.42 -16.11 -7.00
CA SER A 64 12.66 -17.10 -7.78
C SER A 64 11.62 -17.85 -6.96
N ALA A 65 11.75 -17.81 -5.63
CA ALA A 65 10.75 -18.30 -4.70
C ALA A 65 9.61 -17.29 -4.54
N TRP A 66 8.40 -17.81 -4.28
CA TRP A 66 7.25 -16.97 -3.95
C TRP A 66 7.50 -16.15 -2.69
N THR A 67 7.29 -14.85 -2.81
CA THR A 67 7.43 -13.86 -1.76
C THR A 67 6.09 -13.17 -1.57
N ARG A 68 5.62 -13.09 -0.33
CA ARG A 68 4.37 -12.38 0.01
C ARG A 68 4.61 -10.88 0.06
N LEU A 69 3.67 -10.08 -0.45
CA LEU A 69 3.67 -8.62 -0.35
C LEU A 69 3.35 -8.17 1.08
N GLY A 70 3.94 -7.05 1.51
CA GLY A 70 3.85 -6.58 2.89
C GLY A 70 2.49 -5.97 3.32
N ALA A 71 1.56 -5.76 2.39
CA ALA A 71 0.23 -5.21 2.68
C ALA A 71 -0.86 -6.01 1.98
N GLY A 72 -2.01 -6.13 2.63
CA GLY A 72 -3.20 -6.81 2.10
C GLY A 72 -4.48 -6.40 2.84
N PRO A 73 -5.66 -6.79 2.34
CA PRO A 73 -5.85 -7.68 1.20
C PRO A 73 -5.53 -7.00 -0.14
N VAL A 74 -4.77 -7.69 -0.99
CA VAL A 74 -4.34 -7.21 -2.31
C VAL A 74 -5.49 -7.34 -3.32
N ARG A 75 -5.67 -6.31 -4.15
CA ARG A 75 -6.71 -6.22 -5.19
C ARG A 75 -6.15 -6.31 -6.59
N ALA A 76 -4.98 -5.74 -6.82
CA ALA A 76 -4.30 -5.77 -8.10
C ALA A 76 -2.80 -5.64 -7.90
N ILE A 77 -2.00 -6.36 -8.70
CA ILE A 77 -0.55 -6.20 -8.75
C ILE A 77 -0.22 -5.59 -10.11
N ALA A 78 0.20 -4.32 -10.10
CA ALA A 78 0.25 -3.46 -11.28
C ALA A 78 1.56 -3.57 -12.07
N GLY A 79 2.69 -3.84 -11.41
CA GLY A 79 3.96 -3.99 -12.10
C GLY A 79 5.19 -4.04 -11.22
N PHE A 80 6.32 -4.32 -11.86
CA PHE A 80 7.63 -4.51 -11.25
C PHE A 80 8.64 -3.55 -11.85
N GLU A 81 9.47 -2.96 -11.00
CA GLU A 81 10.60 -2.14 -11.39
C GLU A 81 11.86 -2.61 -10.68
N THR A 82 13.02 -2.39 -11.28
CA THR A 82 14.30 -2.57 -10.57
C THR A 82 14.39 -1.54 -9.45
N ALA A 83 14.81 -1.96 -8.26
CA ALA A 83 15.00 -1.00 -7.17
C ALA A 83 16.10 0.02 -7.52
N PRO A 84 15.90 1.32 -7.23
CA PRO A 84 16.90 2.34 -7.53
C PRO A 84 18.08 2.19 -6.56
N THR A 85 19.16 1.55 -7.02
CA THR A 85 20.42 1.48 -6.25
C THR A 85 21.50 2.43 -6.76
N THR A 86 21.46 2.89 -8.02
CA THR A 86 22.36 3.92 -8.59
C THR A 86 21.93 4.41 -9.99
N GLY A 87 20.68 4.19 -10.41
CA GLY A 87 20.19 4.55 -11.74
C GLY A 87 18.68 4.63 -11.80
N GLU A 88 18.14 4.99 -12.97
CA GLU A 88 16.70 5.03 -13.19
C GLU A 88 16.07 3.64 -13.05
N PRO A 89 14.91 3.51 -12.38
CA PRO A 89 14.19 2.25 -12.30
C PRO A 89 13.81 1.76 -13.70
N GLU A 90 14.22 0.55 -14.05
CA GLU A 90 13.81 -0.14 -15.27
C GLU A 90 12.53 -0.94 -14.99
N THR A 91 11.52 -0.81 -15.85
CA THR A 91 10.30 -1.64 -15.79
C THR A 91 10.60 -3.05 -16.26
N LEU A 92 10.20 -4.06 -15.49
CA LEU A 92 10.34 -5.46 -15.89
C LEU A 92 9.17 -5.89 -16.79
N GLY A 93 9.49 -6.61 -17.88
CA GLY A 93 8.50 -7.26 -18.72
C GLY A 93 7.67 -8.31 -17.97
N GLY A 94 6.41 -8.49 -18.36
CA GLY A 94 5.48 -9.42 -17.71
C GLY A 94 5.88 -10.89 -17.79
N ASP A 95 6.80 -11.24 -18.70
CA ASP A 95 7.40 -12.57 -18.85
C ASP A 95 8.49 -12.87 -17.81
N LEU A 96 8.99 -11.84 -17.13
CA LEU A 96 10.08 -11.94 -16.14
C LEU A 96 9.60 -12.21 -14.71
N TYR A 97 8.30 -12.22 -14.47
CA TYR A 97 7.71 -12.44 -13.16
C TYR A 97 6.40 -13.22 -13.23
N ALA A 98 5.97 -13.75 -12.09
CA ALA A 98 4.65 -14.30 -11.89
C ALA A 98 4.03 -13.68 -10.65
N VAL A 99 2.72 -13.49 -10.69
CA VAL A 99 1.91 -12.95 -9.60
C VAL A 99 0.76 -13.89 -9.30
N ASP A 100 0.33 -13.90 -8.05
CA ASP A 100 -0.87 -14.58 -7.61
C ASP A 100 -1.53 -13.78 -6.48
N ILE A 101 -2.85 -13.86 -6.37
CA ILE A 101 -3.61 -13.32 -5.24
C ILE A 101 -4.49 -14.45 -4.76
N ASP A 102 -4.20 -14.97 -3.57
CA ASP A 102 -4.93 -16.13 -3.07
C ASP A 102 -6.32 -15.77 -2.53
N ALA A 103 -7.07 -16.79 -2.13
CA ALA A 103 -8.43 -16.62 -1.62
C ALA A 103 -8.52 -15.81 -0.30
N MET A 104 -7.41 -15.64 0.42
CA MET A 104 -7.33 -14.80 1.62
C MET A 104 -6.96 -13.35 1.29
N GLY A 105 -6.68 -13.05 0.02
CA GLY A 105 -6.24 -11.74 -0.44
C GLY A 105 -4.75 -11.49 -0.22
N ASP A 106 -3.95 -12.53 0.03
CA ASP A 106 -2.50 -12.38 0.08
C ASP A 106 -1.93 -12.29 -1.33
N GLY A 107 -1.21 -11.20 -1.60
CA GLY A 107 -0.48 -11.03 -2.85
C GLY A 107 0.87 -11.75 -2.81
N TRP A 108 1.10 -12.61 -3.78
CA TRP A 108 2.32 -13.39 -3.94
C TRP A 108 3.01 -13.01 -5.24
N VAL A 109 4.34 -12.88 -5.18
CA VAL A 109 5.16 -12.49 -6.32
C VAL A 109 6.43 -13.33 -6.39
N ARG A 110 6.90 -13.61 -7.60
CA ARG A 110 8.22 -14.20 -7.85
C ARG A 110 8.78 -13.75 -9.19
N LEU A 111 10.10 -13.79 -9.34
CA LEU A 111 10.76 -13.66 -10.64
C LEU A 111 10.88 -15.02 -11.31
N THR A 112 10.61 -15.09 -12.61
CA THR A 112 10.80 -16.30 -13.41
C THR A 112 12.25 -16.45 -13.88
N THR A 113 12.96 -15.33 -13.99
CA THR A 113 14.37 -15.28 -14.36
C THR A 113 15.22 -14.87 -13.14
N PRO A 114 16.30 -15.58 -12.81
CA PRO A 114 17.18 -15.22 -11.70
C PRO A 114 17.75 -13.80 -11.87
N ARG A 115 17.62 -12.99 -10.82
CA ARG A 115 18.16 -11.63 -10.77
C ARG A 115 18.70 -11.36 -9.36
N ALA A 116 19.81 -10.65 -9.29
CA ALA A 116 20.35 -10.17 -8.01
C ALA A 116 19.73 -8.82 -7.61
N GLY A 117 19.74 -8.52 -6.31
CA GLY A 117 19.30 -7.23 -5.79
C GLY A 117 17.85 -7.22 -5.32
N ARG A 118 17.15 -6.10 -5.55
CA ARG A 118 15.77 -5.88 -5.10
C ARG A 118 14.90 -5.39 -6.25
N VAL A 119 13.62 -5.67 -6.16
CA VAL A 119 12.59 -5.17 -7.07
C VAL A 119 11.57 -4.38 -6.28
N ARG A 120 11.09 -3.28 -6.87
CA ARG A 120 9.91 -2.55 -6.39
C ARG A 120 8.69 -3.15 -7.06
N VAL A 121 7.69 -3.52 -6.28
CA VAL A 121 6.39 -3.97 -6.78
C VAL A 121 5.36 -2.90 -6.47
N ARG A 122 4.59 -2.48 -7.47
CA ARG A 122 3.43 -1.59 -7.29
C ARG A 122 2.15 -2.42 -7.28
N PHE A 123 1.29 -2.18 -6.32
CA PHE A 123 0.05 -2.93 -6.14
C PHE A 123 -1.00 -2.11 -5.40
N GLU A 124 -2.26 -2.46 -5.60
CA GLU A 124 -3.40 -1.90 -4.87
C GLU A 124 -3.81 -2.88 -3.76
N ALA A 125 -4.03 -2.37 -2.55
CA ALA A 125 -4.55 -3.15 -1.43
C ALA A 125 -5.66 -2.38 -0.69
N GLY A 126 -6.60 -3.11 -0.10
CA GLY A 126 -7.71 -2.57 0.70
C GLY A 126 -8.95 -3.45 0.70
N ILE A 127 -9.88 -3.20 1.62
CA ILE A 127 -11.18 -3.90 1.68
C ILE A 127 -12.07 -3.53 0.49
#